data_AF-A0A1Y2CFC9-F1
#
_entry.id   AF-A0A1Y2CFC9-F1
#
_cell.length_a   1.000
_cell.length_b   1.000
_cell.length_c   1.000
_cell.angle_alpha   90.00
_cell.angle_beta   90.00
_cell.angle_gamma   90.00
#
_symmetry.space_group_name_H-M   'P 1'
#
loop_
_entity.id
_entity.type
_entity.pdbx_description
1 polymer ?
#
loop_
_entity_poly.entity_id
_entity_poly.type
_entity_poly.pdbx_seq_one_letter_code
_entity_poly.pdbx_strand_id
1 'polypeptide(L)'
;MNAVIIIAVVSAANSSIYACSRTLMRLADEGSAPSIFRHVNKRGVPSTLSAAQFSLVHLRCPNGSTNVFNFFSSLVSLGIMFAWMIISWAHLRFRAGFIAQGRNVSELPYVAPFYPYADYLSLTIGVVVTAFMIFGAFYNVTIYDLNWYMNNAWLYGGVPLSLVFYIIKAIYISNKSNKGAFYGFGLIPYEDMDFDTGRLVESPDDCWQRNEDSRHFHVPFQEIPSK
;
A
#
# COMPACT_ATOMS: atom_id res chain seq x y z
N MET A 1 27.60 18.91 1.43
CA MET A 1 26.82 18.11 0.46
C MET A 1 26.18 16.88 1.11
N ASN A 2 26.95 16.02 1.81
CA ASN A 2 26.43 14.77 2.40
C ASN A 2 25.36 14.97 3.48
N ALA A 3 25.40 16.06 4.25
CA ALA A 3 24.37 16.37 5.27
C ALA A 3 22.98 16.55 4.67
N VAL A 4 22.87 17.16 3.48
CA VAL A 4 21.58 17.38 2.80
C VAL A 4 20.96 16.04 2.40
N ILE A 5 21.77 15.10 1.92
CA ILE A 5 21.32 13.75 1.57
C ILE A 5 20.80 13.02 2.81
N ILE A 6 21.53 13.08 3.93
CA ILE A 6 21.10 12.42 5.18
C ILE A 6 19.77 13.03 5.67
N ILE A 7 19.63 14.36 5.67
CA ILE A 7 18.39 15.02 6.08
C ILE A 7 17.22 14.61 5.18
N ALA A 8 17.43 14.58 3.86
CA ALA A 8 16.41 14.16 2.91
C ALA A 8 15.98 12.69 3.14
N VAL A 9 16.93 11.79 3.35
CA VAL A 9 16.65 10.36 3.62
C VAL A 9 15.90 10.19 4.95
N VAL A 10 16.31 10.89 6.01
CA VAL A 10 15.62 10.83 7.31
C VAL A 10 14.19 11.36 7.21
N SER A 11 13.97 12.45 6.46
CA SER A 11 12.64 12.99 6.22
C SER A 11 11.74 12.01 5.46
N ALA A 12 12.25 11.44 4.36
CA ALA A 12 11.54 10.44 3.57
C ALA A 12 11.22 9.17 4.39
N ALA A 13 12.15 8.72 5.23
CA ALA A 13 11.96 7.57 6.12
C ALA A 13 10.86 7.81 7.15
N ASN A 14 10.84 8.99 7.79
CA ASN A 14 9.82 9.33 8.79
C ASN A 14 8.40 9.37 8.17
N SER A 15 8.26 9.98 6.99
CA SER A 15 6.99 10.01 6.25
C SER A 15 6.52 8.61 5.82
N SER A 16 7.46 7.75 5.39
CA SER A 16 7.15 6.37 4.99
C SER A 16 6.66 5.52 6.16
N ILE A 17 7.33 5.62 7.32
CA ILE A 17 6.90 4.91 8.54
C ILE A 17 5.50 5.37 8.95
N TYR A 18 5.25 6.69 8.94
CA TYR A 18 3.94 7.24 9.27
C TYR A 18 2.83 6.75 8.34
N ALA A 19 3.08 6.76 7.02
CA ALA A 19 2.14 6.28 6.02
C ALA A 19 1.81 4.79 6.24
N CYS A 20 2.83 3.94 6.42
CA CYS A 20 2.67 2.51 6.71
C CYS A 20 1.86 2.25 7.98
N SER A 21 2.13 2.99 9.06
CA SER A 21 1.42 2.82 10.33
C SER A 21 -0.08 3.12 10.19
N ARG A 22 -0.44 4.15 9.41
CA ARG A 22 -1.84 4.54 9.17
C ARG A 22 -2.56 3.61 8.21
N THR A 23 -1.92 3.17 7.13
CA THR A 23 -2.54 2.20 6.21
C THR A 23 -2.82 0.89 6.93
N LEU A 24 -1.89 0.42 7.78
CA LEU A 24 -2.09 -0.78 8.58
C LEU A 24 -3.20 -0.64 9.62
N MET A 25 -3.33 0.54 10.25
CA MET A 25 -4.43 0.83 11.16
C MET A 25 -5.79 0.77 10.44
N ARG A 26 -5.89 1.38 9.26
CA ARG A 26 -7.13 1.35 8.45
C ARG A 26 -7.50 -0.07 8.01
N LEU A 27 -6.51 -0.85 7.60
CA LEU A 27 -6.71 -2.27 7.32
C LEU A 27 -7.20 -3.05 8.55
N ALA A 28 -6.75 -2.70 9.76
CA ALA A 28 -7.22 -3.33 10.99
C ALA A 28 -8.64 -2.89 11.38
N ASP A 29 -9.00 -1.62 11.14
CA ASP A 29 -10.37 -1.10 11.33
C ASP A 29 -11.37 -1.79 10.40
N GLU A 30 -10.98 -2.04 9.14
CA GLU A 30 -11.78 -2.77 8.14
C GLU A 30 -11.82 -4.29 8.41
N GLY A 31 -11.05 -4.79 9.38
CA GLY A 31 -10.93 -6.22 9.70
C GLY A 31 -10.09 -7.03 8.70
N SER A 32 -9.29 -6.36 7.86
CA SER A 32 -8.34 -6.97 6.92
C SER A 32 -6.96 -7.24 7.54
N ALA A 33 -6.64 -6.65 8.70
CA ALA A 33 -5.41 -6.89 9.46
C ALA A 33 -5.71 -7.24 10.93
N PRO A 34 -4.78 -7.91 11.65
CA PRO A 34 -4.95 -8.26 13.06
C PRO A 34 -5.30 -7.06 13.94
N SER A 35 -6.20 -7.25 14.90
CA SER A 35 -6.70 -6.19 15.80
C SER A 35 -5.62 -5.51 16.64
N ILE A 36 -4.45 -6.13 16.78
CA ILE A 36 -3.27 -5.56 17.46
C ILE A 36 -2.84 -4.25 16.79
N PHE A 37 -3.01 -4.13 15.47
CA PHE A 37 -2.63 -2.93 14.71
C PHE A 37 -3.65 -1.79 14.80
N ARG A 38 -4.81 -2.03 15.42
CA ARG A 38 -5.84 -1.01 15.67
C ARG A 38 -5.48 -0.10 16.86
N HIS A 39 -4.53 -0.50 17.69
CA HIS A 39 -4.19 0.24 18.90
C HIS A 39 -3.57 1.60 18.57
N VAL A 40 -4.15 2.65 19.16
CA VAL A 40 -3.67 4.03 19.06
C VAL A 40 -3.12 4.47 20.42
N ASN A 41 -1.97 5.13 20.40
CA ASN A 41 -1.40 5.73 21.60
C ASN A 41 -2.21 6.98 22.00
N LYS A 42 -2.04 7.47 23.24
CA LYS A 42 -2.76 8.64 23.79
C LYS A 42 -2.66 9.92 22.95
N ARG A 43 -1.65 10.02 22.08
CA ARG A 43 -1.44 11.15 21.15
C ARG A 43 -2.17 10.98 19.80
N GLY A 44 -3.08 10.01 19.66
CA GLY A 44 -3.78 9.71 18.41
C GLY A 44 -2.90 9.14 17.30
N VAL A 45 -1.68 8.70 17.65
CA VAL A 45 -0.73 8.08 16.70
C VAL A 45 -0.87 6.55 16.82
N PRO A 46 -1.04 5.82 15.70
CA PRO A 46 -1.08 4.36 15.71
C PRO A 46 0.17 3.81 16.39
N SER A 47 0.03 2.87 17.33
CA SER A 47 1.17 2.27 18.05
C SER A 47 1.96 1.27 17.20
N THR A 48 1.69 1.23 15.89
CA THR A 48 2.30 0.33 14.92
C THR A 48 3.70 0.80 14.54
N LEU A 49 4.57 0.92 15.55
CA LEU A 49 6.03 1.10 15.41
C LEU A 49 6.72 -0.19 14.91
N SER A 50 5.97 -1.22 14.50
CA SER A 50 6.50 -2.48 14.00
C SER A 50 7.40 -2.30 12.77
N ALA A 51 7.12 -1.31 11.90
CA ALA A 51 7.97 -1.01 10.74
C ALA A 51 9.40 -0.58 11.14
N ALA A 52 9.53 0.17 12.24
CA ALA A 52 10.84 0.56 12.76
C ALA A 52 11.63 -0.64 13.32
N GLN A 53 10.94 -1.65 13.87
CA GLN A 53 11.59 -2.84 14.42
C GLN A 53 12.28 -3.70 13.34
N PHE A 54 11.70 -3.81 12.14
CA PHE A 54 12.34 -4.51 11.02
C PHE A 54 13.58 -3.77 10.49
N SER A 55 13.59 -2.42 10.55
CA SER A 55 14.76 -1.63 10.18
C SER A 55 15.94 -1.80 11.16
N LEU A 56 15.66 -2.05 12.44
CA LEU A 56 16.68 -2.28 13.47
C LEU A 56 17.40 -3.63 13.31
N VAL A 57 16.76 -4.63 12.69
CA VAL A 57 17.40 -5.92 12.39
C VAL A 57 18.56 -5.76 11.40
N HIS A 58 18.49 -4.80 10.46
CA HIS A 58 19.58 -4.52 9.51
C HIS A 58 20.84 -3.98 10.17
N LEU A 59 20.67 -3.10 11.17
CA LEU A 59 21.78 -2.39 11.80
C LEU A 59 22.68 -3.33 12.62
N ARG A 60 22.23 -4.55 12.91
CA ARG A 60 22.94 -5.50 13.76
C ARG A 60 23.74 -6.57 13.01
N CYS A 61 23.74 -6.57 11.68
CA CYS A 61 24.47 -7.57 10.89
C CYS A 61 25.94 -7.13 10.68
N PRO A 62 26.95 -7.80 11.29
CA PRO A 62 28.35 -7.38 11.22
C PRO A 62 29.04 -7.74 9.90
N ASN A 63 28.49 -8.69 9.14
CA ASN A 63 29.12 -9.29 7.97
C ASN A 63 28.23 -9.09 6.73
N GLY A 64 28.54 -8.10 5.88
CA GLY A 64 27.92 -7.96 4.55
C GLY A 64 26.72 -7.01 4.45
N SER A 65 26.90 -5.75 4.87
CA SER A 65 25.88 -4.69 4.74
C SER A 65 25.27 -4.57 3.34
N THR A 66 26.08 -4.72 2.28
CA THR A 66 25.63 -4.64 0.88
C THR A 66 24.68 -5.78 0.50
N ASN A 67 24.95 -7.00 0.94
CA ASN A 67 24.14 -8.17 0.59
C ASN A 67 22.77 -8.11 1.26
N VAL A 68 22.73 -7.71 2.54
CA VAL A 68 21.47 -7.50 3.25
C VAL A 68 20.71 -6.32 2.64
N PHE A 69 21.39 -5.21 2.31
CA PHE A 69 20.75 -4.09 1.64
C PHE A 69 20.11 -4.50 0.31
N ASN A 70 20.82 -5.27 -0.52
CA ASN A 70 20.28 -5.74 -1.80
C ASN A 70 19.09 -6.70 -1.62
N PHE A 71 19.11 -7.53 -0.57
CA PHE A 71 17.98 -8.38 -0.20
C PHE A 71 16.70 -7.57 0.04
N PHE A 72 16.77 -6.54 0.88
CA PHE A 72 15.58 -5.72 1.17
C PHE A 72 15.24 -4.76 0.03
N SER A 73 16.23 -4.20 -0.66
CA SER A 73 16.02 -3.32 -1.81
C SER A 73 15.28 -4.06 -2.94
N SER A 74 15.66 -5.30 -3.22
CA SER A 74 14.99 -6.10 -4.26
C SER A 74 13.54 -6.45 -3.86
N LEU A 75 13.30 -6.81 -2.59
CA LEU A 75 11.96 -7.04 -2.06
C LEU A 75 11.05 -5.81 -2.17
N VAL A 76 11.53 -4.64 -1.75
CA VAL A 76 10.76 -3.38 -1.78
C VAL A 76 10.47 -2.94 -3.20
N SER A 77 11.44 -3.09 -4.11
CA SER A 77 11.29 -2.70 -5.52
C SER A 77 10.11 -3.41 -6.19
N LEU A 78 10.00 -4.74 -5.98
CA LEU A 78 8.84 -5.49 -6.48
C LEU A 78 7.54 -5.08 -5.79
N GLY A 79 7.56 -4.89 -4.47
CA GLY A 79 6.37 -4.49 -3.71
C GLY A 79 5.77 -3.17 -4.18
N ILE A 80 6.61 -2.17 -4.43
CA ILE A 80 6.16 -0.87 -4.96
C ILE A 80 5.61 -1.04 -6.38
N MET A 81 6.27 -1.83 -7.23
CA MET A 81 5.79 -2.08 -8.60
C MET A 81 4.41 -2.74 -8.60
N PHE A 82 4.19 -3.76 -7.75
CA PHE A 82 2.87 -4.37 -7.59
C PHE A 82 1.84 -3.40 -7.02
N ALA A 83 2.22 -2.53 -6.07
CA ALA A 83 1.31 -1.52 -5.55
C ALA A 83 0.82 -0.59 -6.67
N TRP A 84 1.70 -0.14 -7.57
CA TRP A 84 1.33 0.73 -8.69
C TRP A 84 0.41 0.03 -9.69
N MET A 85 0.69 -1.24 -10.00
CA MET A 85 -0.19 -2.05 -10.84
C MET A 85 -1.57 -2.26 -10.21
N ILE A 86 -1.63 -2.56 -8.91
CA ILE A 86 -2.89 -2.75 -8.18
C ILE A 86 -3.68 -1.45 -8.12
N ILE A 87 -3.03 -0.30 -7.89
CA ILE A 87 -3.68 1.01 -7.88
C ILE A 87 -4.30 1.31 -9.25
N SER A 88 -3.54 1.10 -10.33
CA SER A 88 -4.02 1.33 -11.71
C SER A 88 -5.18 0.41 -12.06
N TRP A 89 -5.09 -0.86 -11.68
CA TRP A 89 -6.17 -1.84 -11.87
C TRP A 89 -7.42 -1.49 -11.06
N ALA A 90 -7.25 -1.10 -9.80
CA ALA A 90 -8.32 -0.67 -8.92
C ALA A 90 -9.02 0.58 -9.47
N HIS A 91 -8.28 1.53 -10.05
CA HIS A 91 -8.83 2.73 -10.66
C HIS A 91 -9.70 2.42 -11.90
N LEU A 92 -9.21 1.55 -12.80
CA LEU A 92 -9.99 1.05 -13.94
C LEU A 92 -11.30 0.41 -13.48
N ARG A 93 -11.22 -0.44 -12.46
CA ARG A 93 -12.36 -1.19 -11.94
C ARG A 93 -13.36 -0.31 -11.20
N PHE A 94 -12.86 0.63 -10.39
CA PHE A 94 -13.66 1.62 -9.68
C PHE A 94 -14.52 2.41 -10.66
N ARG A 95 -13.92 2.92 -11.75
CA ARG A 95 -14.66 3.68 -12.75
C ARG A 95 -15.64 2.84 -13.55
N ALA A 96 -15.28 1.60 -13.89
CA ALA A 96 -16.21 0.66 -14.52
C ALA A 96 -17.42 0.33 -13.62
N GLY A 97 -17.20 0.10 -12.32
CA GLY A 97 -18.25 -0.15 -11.34
C GLY A 97 -19.17 1.05 -11.12
N PHE A 98 -18.57 2.24 -11.05
CA PHE A 98 -19.32 3.48 -10.83
C PHE A 98 -20.30 3.77 -11.98
N ILE A 99 -19.87 3.56 -13.23
CA ILE A 99 -20.71 3.71 -14.42
C ILE A 99 -21.75 2.59 -14.50
N ALA A 100 -21.39 1.35 -14.13
CA ALA A 100 -22.32 0.21 -14.16
C ALA A 100 -23.51 0.38 -13.20
N GLN A 101 -23.34 1.11 -12.09
CA GLN A 101 -24.41 1.47 -11.16
C GLN A 101 -25.23 2.71 -11.61
N GLY A 102 -25.01 3.22 -12.82
CA GLY A 102 -25.76 4.35 -13.37
C GLY A 102 -25.36 5.73 -12.83
N ARG A 103 -24.24 5.83 -12.09
CA ARG A 103 -23.76 7.11 -11.53
C ARG A 103 -22.99 7.92 -12.56
N ASN A 104 -23.10 9.25 -12.50
CA ASN A 104 -22.42 10.13 -13.44
C ASN A 104 -21.02 10.48 -12.96
N VAL A 105 -20.02 10.40 -13.84
CA VAL A 105 -18.62 10.72 -13.53
C VAL A 105 -18.45 12.17 -13.02
N SER A 106 -19.38 13.07 -13.34
CA SER A 106 -19.41 14.43 -12.81
C SER A 106 -19.66 14.54 -11.30
N GLU A 107 -20.16 13.48 -10.67
CA GLU A 107 -20.37 13.43 -9.20
C GLU A 107 -19.08 13.19 -8.41
N LEU A 108 -17.99 12.80 -9.10
CA LEU A 108 -16.71 12.60 -8.44
C LEU A 108 -16.03 13.96 -8.17
N PRO A 109 -15.49 14.18 -6.96
CA PRO A 109 -14.73 15.39 -6.65
C PRO A 109 -13.50 15.59 -7.56
N TYR A 110 -12.97 14.49 -8.10
CA TYR A 110 -11.83 14.50 -8.99
C TYR A 110 -12.02 13.52 -10.13
N VAL A 111 -11.82 14.00 -11.36
CA VAL A 111 -11.85 13.18 -12.58
C VAL A 111 -10.43 13.14 -13.15
N ALA A 112 -9.85 11.94 -13.20
CA ALA A 112 -8.50 11.76 -13.73
C ALA A 112 -8.43 12.17 -15.21
N PRO A 113 -7.51 13.07 -15.61
CA PRO A 113 -7.25 13.37 -17.02
C PRO A 113 -6.66 12.12 -17.71
N PHE A 114 -6.95 11.96 -19.00
CA PHE A 114 -6.45 10.85 -19.84
C PHE A 114 -6.92 9.43 -19.48
N TYR A 115 -7.99 9.30 -18.71
CA TYR A 115 -8.66 8.00 -18.56
C TYR A 115 -9.30 7.56 -19.89
N PRO A 116 -9.22 6.27 -20.29
CA PRO A 116 -8.57 5.14 -19.61
C PRO A 116 -7.12 4.89 -20.05
N TYR A 117 -6.59 5.67 -20.99
CA TYR A 117 -5.27 5.43 -21.60
C TYR A 117 -4.13 5.46 -20.60
N ALA A 118 -4.17 6.37 -19.61
CA ALA A 118 -3.15 6.47 -18.57
C ALA A 118 -3.04 5.18 -17.73
N ASP A 119 -4.17 4.56 -17.39
CA ASP A 119 -4.19 3.34 -16.58
C ASP A 119 -3.68 2.13 -17.37
N TYR A 120 -4.08 2.00 -18.64
CA TYR A 120 -3.56 0.95 -19.52
C TYR A 120 -2.06 1.10 -19.76
N LEU A 121 -1.57 2.33 -19.90
CA LEU A 121 -0.15 2.61 -20.06
C LEU A 121 0.63 2.24 -18.78
N SER A 122 0.16 2.64 -17.61
CA SER A 122 0.76 2.27 -16.31
C SER A 122 0.82 0.75 -16.13
N LEU A 123 -0.27 0.04 -16.41
CA LEU A 123 -0.30 -1.43 -16.33
C LEU A 123 0.65 -2.08 -17.34
N THR A 124 0.68 -1.60 -18.58
CA THR A 124 1.58 -2.14 -19.62
C THR A 124 3.03 -1.94 -19.22
N ILE A 125 3.40 -0.76 -18.74
CA ILE A 125 4.76 -0.47 -18.25
C ILE A 125 5.09 -1.37 -17.05
N GLY A 126 4.19 -1.52 -16.08
CA GLY A 126 4.39 -2.39 -14.94
C GLY A 126 4.68 -3.83 -15.34
N VAL A 127 3.86 -4.39 -16.24
CA VAL A 127 4.04 -5.76 -16.78
C VAL A 127 5.37 -5.89 -17.51
N VAL A 128 5.71 -4.94 -18.38
CA VAL A 128 6.96 -4.96 -19.15
C VAL A 128 8.18 -4.88 -18.23
N VAL A 129 8.17 -3.99 -17.24
CA VAL A 129 9.28 -3.85 -16.28
C VAL A 129 9.42 -5.12 -15.43
N THR A 130 8.32 -5.69 -14.94
CA THR A 130 8.37 -6.96 -14.20
C THR A 130 8.89 -8.10 -15.08
N ALA A 131 8.50 -8.16 -16.36
CA ALA A 131 9.03 -9.15 -17.30
C ALA A 131 10.54 -8.98 -17.51
N PHE A 132 11.03 -7.75 -17.66
CA PHE A 132 12.48 -7.48 -17.74
C PHE A 132 13.22 -7.82 -16.44
N MET A 133 12.62 -7.61 -15.27
CA MET A 133 13.20 -8.04 -14.00
C MET A 133 13.32 -9.57 -13.91
N ILE A 134 12.30 -10.31 -14.33
CA ILE A 134 12.34 -11.78 -14.42
C ILE A 134 13.44 -12.21 -15.39
N PHE A 135 13.45 -11.63 -16.59
CA PHE A 135 14.46 -11.94 -17.61
C PHE A 135 15.88 -11.67 -17.10
N GLY A 136 16.11 -10.49 -16.52
CA GLY A 136 17.39 -10.09 -15.94
C GLY A 136 17.84 -11.00 -14.79
N ALA A 137 16.91 -11.56 -14.01
CA ALA A 137 17.24 -12.51 -12.94
C ALA A 137 17.84 -13.82 -13.47
N PHE A 138 17.52 -14.24 -14.69
CA PHE A 138 17.94 -15.54 -15.25
C PHE A 138 18.86 -15.44 -16.48
N TYR A 139 19.03 -14.27 -17.08
CA TYR A 139 19.70 -14.11 -18.39
C TYR A 139 21.20 -14.49 -18.43
N ASN A 140 21.95 -14.34 -17.33
CA ASN A 140 23.39 -14.66 -17.27
C ASN A 140 23.79 -15.35 -15.96
N VAL A 141 23.05 -16.39 -15.56
CA VAL A 141 23.36 -17.15 -14.34
C VAL A 141 24.11 -18.42 -14.70
N THR A 142 25.41 -18.45 -14.41
CA THR A 142 26.25 -19.65 -14.53
C THR A 142 26.32 -20.44 -13.22
N ILE A 143 26.27 -19.75 -12.07
CA ILE A 143 26.25 -20.33 -10.72
C ILE A 143 25.29 -19.50 -9.85
N TYR A 144 24.42 -20.16 -9.09
CA TYR A 144 23.57 -19.52 -8.07
C TYR A 144 24.40 -19.24 -6.81
N ASP A 145 25.11 -18.11 -6.82
CA ASP A 145 25.91 -17.66 -5.67
C ASP A 145 25.06 -16.89 -4.64
N LEU A 146 25.65 -16.59 -3.48
CA LEU A 146 24.98 -15.83 -2.43
C LEU A 146 24.48 -14.47 -2.93
N ASN A 147 25.20 -13.82 -3.85
CA ASN A 147 24.79 -12.53 -4.40
C ASN A 147 23.55 -12.64 -5.27
N TRP A 148 23.44 -13.70 -6.08
CA TRP A 148 22.24 -13.98 -6.86
C TRP A 148 21.02 -14.15 -5.96
N TYR A 149 21.13 -14.94 -4.88
CA TYR A 149 20.05 -15.10 -3.92
C TYR A 149 19.66 -13.74 -3.32
N MET A 150 20.61 -12.99 -2.78
CA MET A 150 20.33 -11.71 -2.15
C MET A 150 19.72 -10.69 -3.12
N ASN A 151 20.19 -10.60 -4.37
CA ASN A 151 19.64 -9.66 -5.36
C ASN A 151 18.26 -10.08 -5.89
N ASN A 152 17.92 -11.37 -5.84
CA ASN A 152 16.67 -11.92 -6.36
C ASN A 152 15.70 -12.38 -5.26
N ALA A 153 15.84 -11.83 -4.04
CA ALA A 153 15.00 -12.13 -2.89
C ALA A 153 13.50 -11.95 -3.14
N TRP A 154 13.14 -11.07 -4.07
CA TRP A 154 11.78 -10.82 -4.50
C TRP A 154 11.09 -12.05 -5.12
N LEU A 155 11.83 -12.96 -5.78
CA LEU A 155 11.27 -14.17 -6.41
C LEU A 155 10.83 -15.22 -5.40
N TYR A 156 11.65 -15.47 -4.37
CA TYR A 156 11.42 -16.55 -3.41
C TYR A 156 10.93 -16.05 -2.04
N GLY A 157 11.16 -14.78 -1.72
CA GLY A 157 10.64 -14.13 -0.52
C GLY A 157 9.39 -13.32 -0.83
N GLY A 158 9.51 -12.33 -1.72
CA GLY A 158 8.46 -11.35 -1.99
C GLY A 158 7.17 -11.96 -2.55
N VAL A 159 7.29 -12.68 -3.67
CA VAL A 159 6.13 -13.31 -4.33
C VAL A 159 5.44 -14.32 -3.41
N PRO A 160 6.12 -15.32 -2.82
CA PRO A 160 5.47 -16.28 -1.93
C PRO A 160 4.83 -15.62 -0.70
N LEU A 161 5.49 -14.62 -0.11
CA LEU A 161 4.94 -13.87 1.02
C LEU A 161 3.63 -13.16 0.64
N SER A 162 3.60 -12.50 -0.52
CA SER A 162 2.40 -11.82 -1.02
C SER A 162 1.24 -12.80 -1.27
N LEU A 163 1.54 -13.99 -1.83
CA LEU A 163 0.56 -15.05 -2.05
C LEU A 163 0.02 -15.62 -0.74
N VAL A 164 0.90 -15.86 0.25
CA VAL A 164 0.49 -16.33 1.58
C VAL A 164 -0.46 -15.33 2.23
N PHE A 165 -0.14 -14.04 2.24
CA PHE A 165 -1.04 -13.02 2.78
C PHE A 165 -2.37 -12.95 2.03
N TYR A 166 -2.35 -13.03 0.71
CA TYR A 166 -3.56 -13.06 -0.10
C TYR A 166 -4.43 -14.28 0.20
N ILE A 167 -3.84 -15.48 0.32
CA ILE A 167 -4.55 -16.71 0.66
C ILE A 167 -5.15 -16.63 2.07
N ILE A 168 -4.38 -16.17 3.07
CA ILE A 168 -4.88 -15.98 4.44
C ILE A 168 -6.10 -15.06 4.43
N LYS A 169 -6.02 -13.92 3.73
CA LYS A 169 -7.13 -12.98 3.58
C LYS A 169 -8.32 -13.62 2.86
N ALA A 170 -8.08 -14.36 1.78
CA ALA A 170 -9.13 -15.03 1.03
C ALA A 170 -9.87 -16.07 1.89
N ILE A 171 -9.14 -16.87 2.67
CA ILE A 171 -9.71 -17.84 3.61
C ILE A 171 -10.49 -17.13 4.71
N TYR A 172 -9.94 -16.04 5.28
CA TYR A 172 -10.62 -15.25 6.32
C TYR A 172 -11.97 -14.70 5.82
N ILE A 173 -12.00 -14.13 4.63
CA ILE A 173 -13.24 -13.62 4.02
C ILE A 173 -14.21 -14.74 3.68
N SER A 174 -13.71 -15.86 3.16
CA SER A 174 -14.53 -17.04 2.89
C SER A 174 -15.24 -17.54 4.16
N ASN A 175 -14.50 -17.66 5.27
CA ASN A 175 -15.03 -18.09 6.57
C ASN A 175 -16.04 -17.09 7.15
N LYS A 176 -15.82 -15.79 6.96
CA LYS A 176 -16.73 -14.74 7.44
C LYS A 176 -18.01 -14.62 6.60
N SER A 177 -17.92 -14.83 5.28
CA SER A 177 -19.02 -14.58 4.37
C SER A 177 -20.02 -15.74 4.24
N ASN A 178 -19.65 -16.98 4.61
CA ASN A 178 -20.45 -18.20 4.46
C ASN A 178 -21.04 -18.43 3.03
N LYS A 179 -20.55 -17.71 2.02
CA LYS A 179 -20.97 -17.74 0.60
C LYS A 179 -20.15 -18.73 -0.25
N GLY A 180 -19.38 -19.61 0.39
CA GLY A 180 -18.57 -20.67 -0.25
C GLY A 180 -17.05 -20.43 -0.20
N ALA A 181 -16.28 -21.52 -0.32
CA ALA A 181 -14.81 -21.57 -0.12
C ALA A 181 -14.00 -20.63 -1.05
N PHE A 182 -14.54 -20.31 -2.23
CA PHE A 182 -13.88 -19.50 -3.24
C PHE A 182 -14.31 -18.04 -3.27
N TYR A 183 -15.29 -17.64 -2.45
CA TYR A 183 -15.80 -16.27 -2.45
C TYR A 183 -14.71 -15.24 -2.11
N GLY A 184 -13.79 -15.57 -1.21
CA GLY A 184 -12.68 -14.68 -0.83
C GLY A 184 -11.59 -14.49 -1.89
N PHE A 185 -11.51 -15.39 -2.88
CA PHE A 185 -10.65 -15.28 -4.06
C PHE A 185 -11.32 -14.52 -5.20
N GLY A 186 -12.65 -14.46 -5.18
CA GLY A 186 -13.45 -13.75 -6.16
C GLY A 186 -13.29 -12.23 -6.06
N LEU A 187 -13.35 -11.58 -7.22
CA LEU A 187 -13.44 -10.14 -7.33
C LEU A 187 -14.91 -9.72 -7.12
N ILE A 188 -15.17 -8.72 -6.26
CA ILE A 188 -16.54 -8.22 -5.94
C ILE A 188 -17.25 -7.75 -7.22
N PRO A 189 -18.43 -8.26 -7.61
CA PRO A 189 -19.14 -7.85 -8.82
C PRO A 189 -19.35 -6.33 -8.93
N TYR A 190 -19.52 -5.81 -10.15
CA TYR A 190 -19.68 -4.36 -10.36
C TYR A 190 -20.91 -3.77 -9.64
N GLU A 191 -21.99 -4.55 -9.57
CA GLU A 191 -23.25 -4.18 -8.92
C GLU A 191 -23.13 -4.14 -7.39
N ASP A 192 -22.27 -4.99 -6.82
CA ASP A 192 -22.07 -5.13 -5.37
C ASP A 192 -20.93 -4.23 -4.84
N MET A 193 -20.32 -3.39 -5.69
CA MET A 193 -19.27 -2.49 -5.24
C MET A 193 -19.86 -1.36 -4.38
N ASP A 194 -19.34 -1.25 -3.17
CA ASP A 194 -19.78 -0.24 -2.22
C ASP A 194 -19.08 1.10 -2.47
N PHE A 195 -19.86 2.12 -2.81
CA PHE A 195 -19.39 3.50 -3.03
C PHE A 195 -19.93 4.49 -1.99
N ASP A 196 -20.79 4.05 -1.07
CA ASP A 196 -21.49 4.94 -0.15
C ASP A 196 -21.01 4.76 1.31
N THR A 197 -20.62 3.55 1.70
CA THR A 197 -20.14 3.30 3.07
C THR A 197 -18.83 4.04 3.32
N GLY A 198 -18.82 4.89 4.34
CA GLY A 198 -17.64 5.66 4.73
C GLY A 198 -17.30 6.82 3.79
N ARG A 199 -18.18 7.18 2.85
CA ARG A 199 -18.02 8.36 2.00
C ARG A 199 -18.04 9.62 2.86
N LEU A 200 -16.91 10.31 2.93
CA LEU A 200 -16.83 11.68 3.45
C LEU A 200 -17.39 12.61 2.39
N VAL A 201 -18.67 12.97 2.49
CA VAL A 201 -19.25 14.05 1.70
C VAL A 201 -18.83 15.35 2.37
N GLU A 202 -17.70 15.92 1.95
CA GLU A 202 -17.30 17.25 2.43
C GLU A 202 -18.36 18.26 1.97
N SER A 203 -19.06 18.88 2.92
CA SER A 203 -19.91 20.02 2.60
C SER A 203 -19.02 21.21 2.19
N PRO A 204 -19.51 22.15 1.35
CA PRO A 204 -18.74 23.35 1.02
C PRO A 204 -18.23 24.08 2.28
N ASP A 205 -19.01 24.08 3.36
CA ASP A 205 -18.65 24.71 4.63
C ASP A 205 -17.48 24.01 5.34
N ASP A 206 -17.41 22.66 5.28
CA ASP A 206 -16.28 21.90 5.82
C ASP A 206 -14.97 22.16 5.04
N CYS A 207 -15.09 22.37 3.72
CA CYS A 207 -13.96 22.78 2.87
C CYS A 207 -13.44 24.17 3.26
N TRP A 208 -14.33 25.12 3.56
CA TRP A 208 -13.96 26.46 4.01
C TRP A 208 -13.31 26.42 5.39
N GLN A 209 -13.88 25.70 6.35
CA GLN A 209 -13.34 25.56 7.70
C GLN A 209 -11.94 24.93 7.69
N ARG A 210 -11.71 23.86 6.89
CA ARG A 210 -10.38 23.27 6.76
C ARG A 210 -9.36 24.22 6.11
N ASN A 211 -9.79 25.01 5.12
CA ASN A 211 -8.93 25.99 4.46
C ASN A 211 -8.65 27.22 5.34
N GLU A 212 -9.52 27.54 6.29
CA GLU A 212 -9.29 28.55 7.34
C GLU A 212 -8.38 28.03 8.45
N ASP A 213 -8.65 26.85 8.99
CA ASP A 213 -7.81 26.21 10.02
C ASP A 213 -6.37 25.98 9.53
N SER A 214 -6.21 25.62 8.25
CA SER A 214 -4.88 25.46 7.65
C SER A 214 -4.16 26.79 7.36
N ARG A 215 -4.88 27.91 7.31
CA ARG A 215 -4.27 29.26 7.27
C ARG A 215 -3.92 29.78 8.67
N HIS A 216 -4.49 29.18 9.72
CA HIS A 216 -4.34 29.59 11.12
C HIS A 216 -3.56 28.58 11.99
N PHE A 217 -2.57 27.86 11.43
CA PHE A 217 -1.78 26.86 12.17
C PHE A 217 -0.97 27.44 13.35
N HIS A 218 -1.66 27.65 14.46
CA HIS A 218 -1.27 27.40 15.85
C HIS A 218 -2.55 27.11 16.63
N VAL A 219 -3.10 25.90 16.50
CA VAL A 219 -4.16 25.43 17.42
C VAL A 219 -3.85 24.01 17.91
N PRO A 220 -3.95 23.75 19.23
CA PRO A 220 -3.54 22.48 19.82
C PRO A 220 -4.51 21.35 19.47
N PHE A 221 -3.98 20.14 19.44
CA PHE A 221 -4.70 18.88 19.24
C PHE A 221 -5.92 18.79 20.18
N GLN A 222 -7.14 18.88 19.65
CA GLN A 222 -8.35 18.54 20.42
C GLN A 222 -8.52 17.02 20.46
N GLU A 223 -8.73 16.50 21.68
CA GLU A 223 -8.97 15.09 21.97
C GLU A 223 -10.33 14.64 21.41
N ILE A 224 -10.31 13.52 20.67
CA ILE A 224 -11.52 12.85 20.16
C ILE A 224 -12.14 12.05 21.32
N PRO A 225 -13.43 12.23 21.66
CA PRO A 225 -14.07 11.49 22.74
C PRO A 225 -14.28 10.03 22.34
N SER A 226 -13.86 9.12 23.24
CA SER A 226 -14.08 7.68 23.12
C SER A 226 -15.56 7.34 23.27
N LYS A 227 -16.13 6.67 22.28
CA LYS A 227 -17.30 5.81 22.45
C LYS A 227 -16.95 4.39 22.01
#